data_AF-A0A966LZC7-F1
#
_entry.id   AF-A0A966LZC7-F1
#
_cell.length_a   1.000
_cell.length_b   1.000
_cell.length_c   1.000
_cell.angle_alpha   90.00
_cell.angle_beta   90.00
_cell.angle_gamma   90.00
#
_symmetry.space_group_name_H-M   'P 1'
#
loop_
_entity.id
_entity.type
_entity.pdbx_description
1 polymer ?
#
loop_
_entity_poly.entity_id
_entity_poly.type
_entity_poly.pdbx_seq_one_letter_code
_entity_poly.pdbx_strand_id
1 'polypeptide(L)'
;VAHMKNPKVPAFHFNTRFIVTSKSWFGGGMDMTPCVKDVNQKKYFHKEIKKMCNLHNRNYYSQHKKNCDQYFYLPHRQEPRGDGGIFYDYLNSNDWNKDFNYTRDVGITFSKVSSKIIQKKMFLKWNDKDKEKQLIKRGRYVEFNLLYDRGTKFGLNTNGNIEAIFMSLPPLAKW
;
A
#
# COMPACT_ATOMS: atom_id res chain seq x y z
N VAL A 1 6.51 5.20 0.92
CA VAL A 1 5.96 4.89 -0.43
C VAL A 1 7.14 4.71 -1.37
N ALA A 2 7.02 3.86 -2.39
CA ALA A 2 8.07 3.64 -3.39
C ALA A 2 7.52 3.76 -4.82
N HIS A 3 8.01 4.76 -5.56
CA HIS A 3 7.63 5.04 -6.94
C HIS A 3 8.72 4.59 -7.92
N MET A 4 8.48 3.48 -8.61
CA MET A 4 9.50 2.87 -9.46
C MET A 4 9.71 3.61 -10.78
N LYS A 5 10.94 3.63 -11.29
CA LYS A 5 11.26 4.26 -12.59
C LYS A 5 10.60 3.54 -13.77
N ASN A 6 10.65 2.20 -13.75
CA ASN A 6 10.13 1.35 -14.81
C ASN A 6 8.59 1.19 -14.67
N PRO A 7 7.78 1.60 -15.66
CA PRO A 7 6.32 1.49 -15.64
C PRO A 7 5.77 0.08 -15.43
N LYS A 8 6.55 -0.94 -15.78
CA LYS A 8 6.13 -2.34 -15.61
C LYS A 8 6.21 -2.79 -14.15
N VAL A 9 6.92 -2.05 -13.30
CA VAL A 9 6.99 -2.27 -11.85
C VAL A 9 5.92 -1.40 -11.18
N PRO A 10 5.04 -1.97 -10.34
CA PRO A 10 4.04 -1.19 -9.62
C PRO A 10 4.69 -0.24 -8.61
N ALA A 11 3.97 0.81 -8.25
CA ALA A 11 4.27 1.55 -7.02
C ALA A 11 3.84 0.70 -5.81
N PHE A 12 4.54 0.86 -4.69
CA PHE A 12 4.25 0.15 -3.46
C PHE A 12 4.08 1.12 -2.29
N HIS A 13 3.17 0.79 -1.40
CA HIS A 13 3.03 1.45 -0.12
C HIS A 13 3.01 0.40 1.00
N PHE A 14 3.63 0.77 2.11
CA PHE A 14 3.75 -0.05 3.31
C PHE A 14 3.76 0.89 4.51
N ASN A 15 3.03 0.50 5.55
CA ASN A 15 3.01 1.17 6.83
C ASN A 15 2.84 0.13 7.94
N THR A 16 3.55 0.33 9.04
CA THR A 16 3.25 -0.29 10.33
C THR A 16 3.46 0.77 11.41
N ARG A 17 2.64 0.71 12.46
CA ARG A 17 2.71 1.64 13.59
C ARG A 17 2.10 1.02 14.84
N PHE A 18 2.56 1.50 15.98
CA PHE A 18 2.01 1.21 17.29
C PHE A 18 1.68 2.54 17.95
N ILE A 19 0.45 2.68 18.46
CA ILE A 19 -0.02 3.91 19.09
C ILE A 19 -0.47 3.57 20.50
N VAL A 20 -0.04 4.39 21.47
CA VAL A 20 -0.47 4.34 22.86
C VAL A 20 -1.03 5.69 23.26
N THR A 21 -2.31 5.71 23.62
CA THR A 21 -2.97 6.83 24.29
C THR A 21 -3.60 6.30 25.58
N SER A 22 -4.92 6.46 25.78
CA SER A 22 -5.70 5.67 26.74
C SER A 22 -5.93 4.23 26.29
N LYS A 23 -5.66 3.92 25.02
CA LYS A 23 -5.70 2.59 24.43
C LYS A 23 -4.41 2.33 23.66
N SER A 24 -3.99 1.06 23.60
CA SER A 24 -2.87 0.62 22.76
C SER A 24 -3.36 -0.22 21.59
N TRP A 25 -2.82 0.00 20.39
CA TRP A 25 -3.14 -0.82 19.22
C TRP A 25 -2.09 -0.72 18.11
N PHE A 26 -2.03 -1.76 17.28
CA PHE A 26 -1.24 -1.79 16.06
C PHE A 26 -2.09 -1.41 14.84
N GLY A 27 -1.47 -0.69 13.92
CA GLY A 27 -2.04 -0.38 12.62
C GLY A 27 -1.01 -0.58 11.53
N GLY A 28 -1.47 -0.79 10.30
CA GLY A 28 -0.58 -0.95 9.18
C GLY A 28 -1.23 -1.58 7.96
N GLY A 29 -0.37 -2.04 7.06
CA GLY A 29 -0.78 -2.63 5.81
C GLY A 29 0.28 -2.55 4.74
N MET A 30 -0.05 -3.11 3.60
CA MET A 30 0.70 -2.97 2.37
C MET A 30 -0.25 -3.00 1.19
N ASP A 31 0.09 -2.28 0.14
CA ASP A 31 -0.66 -2.30 -1.10
C ASP A 31 0.23 -2.06 -2.32
N MET A 32 -0.29 -2.48 -3.48
CA MET A 32 0.41 -2.43 -4.75
C MET A 32 -0.43 -1.66 -5.77
N THR A 33 0.19 -0.68 -6.44
CA THR A 33 -0.47 0.18 -7.43
C THR A 33 0.23 0.05 -8.80
N PRO A 34 -0.18 -0.90 -9.65
CA PRO A 34 0.34 -1.01 -11.02
C PRO A 34 -0.32 0.01 -11.97
N CYS A 35 0.42 0.46 -12.98
CA CYS A 35 -0.13 1.17 -14.14
C CYS A 35 -0.31 0.26 -15.38
N VAL A 36 0.23 -0.96 -15.32
CA VAL A 36 0.05 -2.00 -16.34
C VAL A 36 -0.57 -3.23 -15.68
N LYS A 37 -1.69 -3.72 -16.23
CA LYS A 37 -2.39 -4.90 -15.70
C LYS A 37 -1.51 -6.15 -15.79
N ASP A 38 -1.31 -6.82 -14.67
CA ASP A 38 -0.62 -8.10 -14.59
C ASP A 38 -1.32 -9.02 -13.58
N VAL A 39 -2.11 -9.94 -14.11
CA VAL A 39 -2.94 -10.87 -13.31
C VAL A 39 -2.08 -11.84 -12.50
N ASN A 40 -0.93 -12.26 -13.04
CA ASN A 40 -0.03 -13.20 -12.37
C ASN A 40 0.68 -12.54 -11.19
N GLN A 41 1.14 -11.29 -11.36
CA GLN A 41 1.69 -10.48 -10.28
C GLN A 41 0.65 -10.27 -9.17
N LYS A 42 -0.57 -9.87 -9.53
CA LYS A 42 -1.66 -9.68 -8.56
C LYS A 42 -1.94 -10.96 -7.77
N LYS A 43 -2.09 -12.09 -8.47
CA LYS A 43 -2.33 -13.40 -7.83
C LYS A 43 -1.18 -13.81 -6.91
N TYR A 44 0.07 -13.59 -7.34
CA TYR A 44 1.25 -13.86 -6.51
C TYR A 44 1.27 -13.00 -5.25
N PHE A 45 1.09 -11.68 -5.38
CA PHE A 45 1.09 -10.74 -4.26
C PHE A 45 0.05 -11.12 -3.19
N HIS A 46 -1.20 -11.32 -3.61
CA HIS A 46 -2.30 -11.69 -2.70
C HIS A 46 -2.15 -13.10 -2.12
N LYS A 47 -1.57 -14.05 -2.87
CA LYS A 47 -1.29 -15.41 -2.36
C LYS A 47 -0.30 -15.38 -1.20
N GLU A 48 0.79 -14.62 -1.32
CA GLU A 48 1.81 -14.55 -0.27
C GLU A 48 1.30 -13.80 0.97
N ILE A 49 0.52 -12.73 0.79
CA ILE A 49 -0.13 -12.04 1.91
C ILE A 49 -1.10 -12.97 2.63
N LYS A 50 -1.94 -13.72 1.89
CA LYS A 50 -2.89 -14.67 2.49
C LYS A 50 -2.17 -15.75 3.29
N LYS A 51 -1.06 -16.30 2.78
CA LYS A 51 -0.24 -17.27 3.51
C LYS A 51 0.25 -16.70 4.84
N MET A 52 0.82 -15.49 4.83
CA MET A 52 1.29 -14.83 6.04
C MET A 52 0.13 -14.61 7.03
N CYS A 53 -0.99 -14.04 6.59
CA CYS A 53 -2.15 -13.81 7.46
C CYS A 53 -2.65 -15.10 8.12
N ASN A 54 -2.69 -16.20 7.36
CA ASN A 54 -3.16 -17.49 7.85
C ASN A 54 -2.29 -18.10 8.96
N LEU A 55 -1.03 -17.69 9.12
CA LEU A 55 -0.17 -18.12 10.24
C LEU A 55 -0.61 -17.49 11.57
N HIS A 56 -1.29 -16.35 11.53
CA HIS A 56 -1.71 -15.58 12.71
C HIS A 56 -3.20 -15.74 13.01
N ASN A 57 -4.03 -15.57 11.98
CA ASN A 57 -5.47 -15.78 12.05
C ASN A 57 -6.06 -15.95 10.63
N ARG A 58 -6.82 -17.03 10.42
CA ARG A 58 -7.43 -17.37 9.12
C ARG A 58 -8.39 -16.29 8.60
N ASN A 59 -8.93 -15.43 9.46
CA ASN A 59 -9.83 -14.35 9.09
C ASN A 59 -9.12 -13.06 8.69
N TYR A 60 -7.85 -12.86 9.08
CA TYR A 60 -7.13 -11.60 8.85
C TYR A 60 -7.01 -11.23 7.38
N TYR A 61 -6.74 -12.19 6.49
CA TYR A 61 -6.67 -11.88 5.07
C TYR A 61 -8.00 -11.33 4.54
N SER A 62 -9.12 -12.01 4.84
CA SER A 62 -10.44 -11.61 4.36
C SER A 62 -10.82 -10.21 4.86
N GLN A 63 -10.66 -9.98 6.17
CA GLN A 63 -10.99 -8.72 6.81
C GLN A 63 -10.09 -7.58 6.33
N HIS A 64 -8.76 -7.75 6.40
CA HIS A 64 -7.82 -6.68 6.10
C HIS A 64 -7.75 -6.39 4.60
N LYS A 65 -8.02 -7.37 3.73
CA LYS A 65 -8.19 -7.12 2.29
C LYS A 65 -9.43 -6.29 2.02
N LYS A 66 -10.58 -6.63 2.64
CA LYS A 66 -11.81 -5.83 2.51
C LYS A 66 -11.58 -4.38 2.95
N ASN A 67 -10.92 -4.20 4.10
CA ASN A 67 -10.57 -2.88 4.59
C ASN A 67 -9.65 -2.13 3.61
N CYS A 68 -8.66 -2.81 3.01
CA CYS A 68 -7.76 -2.24 2.02
C CYS A 68 -8.52 -1.75 0.79
N ASP A 69 -9.43 -2.57 0.25
CA ASP A 69 -10.22 -2.22 -0.93
C ASP A 69 -11.14 -1.03 -0.67
N GLN A 70 -11.74 -0.97 0.52
CA GLN A 70 -12.61 0.13 0.93
C GLN A 70 -11.84 1.43 1.20
N TYR A 71 -10.67 1.33 1.81
CA TYR A 71 -9.86 2.50 2.17
C TYR A 71 -9.19 3.13 0.94
N PHE A 72 -8.60 2.31 0.06
CA PHE A 72 -7.85 2.77 -1.11
C PHE A 72 -8.73 2.85 -2.36
N TYR A 73 -9.83 3.59 -2.26
CA TYR A 73 -10.78 3.83 -3.34
C TYR A 73 -10.87 5.33 -3.66
N LEU A 74 -11.07 5.69 -4.93
CA LEU A 74 -11.28 7.08 -5.38
C LEU A 74 -12.77 7.25 -5.76
N PRO A 75 -13.64 7.72 -4.84
CA PRO A 75 -15.07 7.86 -5.12
C PRO A 75 -15.40 8.71 -6.34
N HIS A 76 -14.69 9.83 -6.54
CA HIS A 76 -14.92 10.74 -7.66
C HIS A 76 -14.53 10.16 -9.02
N ARG A 77 -13.67 9.13 -9.05
CA ARG A 77 -13.27 8.40 -10.27
C ARG A 77 -13.96 7.04 -10.39
N GLN A 78 -14.66 6.61 -9.34
CA GLN A 78 -15.25 5.28 -9.21
C GLN A 78 -14.23 4.14 -9.43
N GLU A 79 -12.96 4.35 -9.06
CA GLU A 79 -11.88 3.36 -9.28
C GLU A 79 -11.08 3.07 -7.99
N PRO A 80 -10.54 1.85 -7.83
CA PRO A 80 -9.56 1.59 -6.79
C PRO A 80 -8.22 2.28 -7.10
N ARG A 81 -7.49 2.68 -6.05
CA ARG A 81 -6.14 3.25 -6.19
C ARG A 81 -5.20 2.28 -6.89
N GLY A 82 -5.28 1.00 -6.54
CA GLY A 82 -4.41 -0.05 -7.05
C GLY A 82 -5.03 -1.45 -6.98
N ASP A 83 -4.17 -2.46 -6.99
CA ASP A 83 -4.57 -3.87 -6.90
C ASP A 83 -4.86 -4.33 -5.46
N GLY A 84 -4.83 -3.42 -4.51
CA GLY A 84 -5.09 -3.66 -3.09
C GLY A 84 -3.93 -4.35 -2.37
N GLY A 85 -4.28 -5.06 -1.31
CA GLY A 85 -3.35 -5.71 -0.39
C GLY A 85 -4.07 -5.95 0.94
N ILE A 86 -3.49 -5.49 2.04
CA ILE A 86 -4.13 -5.52 3.37
C ILE A 86 -4.00 -4.17 4.05
N PHE A 87 -5.02 -3.82 4.83
CA PHE A 87 -5.06 -2.63 5.67
C PHE A 87 -5.76 -2.98 7.00
N TYR A 88 -5.16 -2.58 8.12
CA TYR A 88 -5.73 -2.77 9.44
C TYR A 88 -5.38 -1.59 10.33
N ASP A 89 -6.36 -1.19 11.14
CA ASP A 89 -6.23 -0.24 12.23
C ASP A 89 -6.86 -0.87 13.47
N TYR A 90 -6.48 -0.38 14.65
CA TYR A 90 -7.04 -0.83 15.92
C TYR A 90 -6.86 -2.34 16.20
N LEU A 91 -5.77 -2.95 15.69
CA LEU A 91 -5.44 -4.33 16.05
C LEU A 91 -5.00 -4.37 17.51
N ASN A 92 -5.85 -4.94 18.36
CA ASN A 92 -5.58 -5.24 19.75
C ASN A 92 -6.38 -6.50 20.12
N SER A 93 -5.69 -7.63 20.26
CA SER A 93 -6.28 -8.90 20.68
C SER A 93 -6.14 -9.16 22.19
N ASN A 94 -5.72 -8.15 22.95
CA ASN A 94 -5.26 -8.25 24.35
C ASN A 94 -4.00 -9.13 24.54
N ASP A 95 -3.31 -9.50 23.45
CA ASP A 95 -2.01 -10.15 23.47
C ASP A 95 -1.04 -9.36 22.58
N TRP A 96 -0.22 -8.53 23.23
CA TRP A 96 0.70 -7.64 22.54
C TRP A 96 1.72 -8.40 21.70
N ASN A 97 2.25 -9.53 22.19
CA ASN A 97 3.27 -10.31 21.48
C ASN A 97 2.67 -10.91 20.20
N LYS A 98 1.44 -11.40 20.26
CA LYS A 98 0.72 -11.89 19.09
C LYS A 98 0.49 -10.79 18.05
N ASP A 99 0.00 -9.62 18.47
CA ASP A 99 -0.27 -8.51 17.55
C ASP A 99 1.01 -7.92 16.95
N PHE A 100 2.08 -7.85 17.75
CA PHE A 100 3.40 -7.46 17.30
C PHE A 100 3.98 -8.45 16.29
N ASN A 101 3.91 -9.76 16.57
CA ASN A 101 4.37 -10.81 15.65
C ASN A 101 3.66 -10.72 14.29
N TYR A 102 2.34 -10.49 14.28
CA TYR A 102 1.60 -10.25 13.04
C TYR A 102 2.13 -9.02 12.30
N THR A 103 2.26 -7.89 13.01
CA THR A 103 2.74 -6.62 12.44
C THR A 103 4.16 -6.74 11.87
N ARG A 104 5.06 -7.45 12.57
CA ARG A 104 6.41 -7.76 12.10
C ARG A 104 6.38 -8.59 10.82
N ASP A 105 5.57 -9.65 10.79
CA ASP A 105 5.51 -10.56 9.64
C ASP A 105 4.86 -9.89 8.42
N VAL A 106 3.97 -8.91 8.61
CA VAL A 106 3.52 -8.01 7.54
C VAL A 106 4.71 -7.27 6.92
N GLY A 107 5.61 -6.71 7.72
CA GLY A 107 6.83 -6.03 7.23
C GLY A 107 7.79 -6.97 6.51
N ILE A 108 8.08 -8.14 7.07
CA ILE A 108 8.96 -9.15 6.46
C ILE A 108 8.37 -9.61 5.11
N THR A 109 7.06 -9.87 5.07
CA THR A 109 6.37 -10.31 3.85
C THR A 109 6.39 -9.21 2.79
N PHE A 110 6.15 -7.95 3.17
CA PHE A 110 6.25 -6.83 2.24
C PHE A 110 7.63 -6.75 1.60
N SER A 111 8.70 -6.80 2.41
CA SER A 111 10.08 -6.75 1.93
C SER A 111 10.37 -7.86 0.92
N LYS A 112 10.02 -9.11 1.25
CA LYS A 112 10.22 -10.28 0.39
C LYS A 112 9.44 -10.19 -0.92
N VAL A 113 8.14 -9.88 -0.85
CA VAL A 113 7.24 -9.91 -2.01
C VAL A 113 7.52 -8.74 -2.96
N SER A 114 7.67 -7.53 -2.42
CA SER A 114 7.98 -6.33 -3.23
C SER A 114 9.33 -6.48 -3.94
N SER A 115 10.38 -6.90 -3.22
CA SER A 115 11.71 -7.13 -3.80
C SER A 115 11.67 -8.13 -4.95
N LYS A 116 10.96 -9.26 -4.77
CA LYS A 116 10.84 -10.26 -5.84
C LYS A 116 10.09 -9.74 -7.07
N ILE A 117 9.05 -8.92 -6.89
CA ILE A 117 8.33 -8.31 -8.01
C ILE A 117 9.22 -7.28 -8.72
N ILE A 118 9.94 -6.45 -7.97
CA ILE A 118 10.85 -5.43 -8.51
C ILE A 118 11.97 -6.09 -9.33
N GLN A 119 12.68 -7.06 -8.76
CA GLN A 119 13.80 -7.74 -9.43
C GLN A 119 13.39 -8.37 -10.77
N LYS A 120 12.20 -8.98 -10.83
CA LYS A 120 11.67 -9.58 -12.06
C LYS A 120 11.39 -8.57 -13.18
N LYS A 121 11.17 -7.31 -12.83
CA LYS A 121 10.56 -6.34 -13.73
C LYS A 121 11.39 -5.08 -13.99
N MET A 122 12.34 -4.76 -13.11
CA MET A 122 13.09 -3.50 -13.15
C MET A 122 13.86 -3.28 -14.45
N PHE A 123 14.30 -4.36 -15.11
CA PHE A 123 15.05 -4.32 -16.37
C PHE A 123 14.22 -4.60 -17.63
N LEU A 124 12.90 -4.79 -17.50
CA LEU A 124 12.06 -4.99 -18.68
C LEU A 124 12.04 -3.73 -19.53
N LYS A 125 12.23 -3.87 -20.85
CA LYS A 125 12.11 -2.77 -21.80
C LYS A 125 10.70 -2.16 -21.74
N TRP A 126 10.59 -0.85 -21.81
CA TRP A 126 9.34 -0.09 -21.84
C TRP A 126 9.47 1.03 -22.87
N ASN A 127 8.34 1.55 -23.34
CA ASN A 127 8.30 2.66 -24.30
C ASN A 127 7.55 3.88 -23.74
N ASP A 128 7.50 4.96 -24.50
CA ASP A 128 6.86 6.20 -24.04
C ASP A 128 5.38 6.04 -23.72
N LYS A 129 4.67 5.12 -24.40
CA LYS A 129 3.27 4.80 -24.08
C LYS A 129 3.13 4.13 -22.71
N ASP A 130 4.06 3.25 -22.34
CA ASP A 130 4.10 2.66 -21.01
C ASP A 130 4.38 3.74 -19.95
N LYS A 131 5.29 4.68 -20.27
CA LYS A 131 5.64 5.79 -19.37
C LYS A 131 4.47 6.75 -19.17
N GLU A 132 3.77 7.09 -20.24
CA GLU A 132 2.57 7.92 -20.19
C GLU A 132 1.50 7.31 -19.26
N LYS A 133 1.23 6.00 -19.40
CA LYS A 133 0.32 5.28 -18.47
C LYS A 133 0.77 5.39 -17.02
N GLN A 134 2.08 5.33 -16.76
CA GLN A 134 2.62 5.51 -15.42
C GLN A 134 2.36 6.92 -14.88
N LEU A 135 2.59 7.97 -15.69
CA LEU A 135 2.41 9.36 -15.27
C LEU A 135 0.94 9.69 -14.98
N ILE A 136 0.01 9.21 -15.81
CA ILE A 136 -1.44 9.34 -15.58
C ILE A 136 -1.86 8.59 -14.32
N LYS A 137 -1.36 7.34 -14.11
CA LYS A 137 -1.69 6.59 -12.89
C LYS A 137 -1.11 7.25 -11.63
N ARG A 138 0.06 7.88 -11.74
CA ARG A 138 0.65 8.71 -10.68
C ARG A 138 -0.20 9.95 -10.39
N GLY A 139 -0.83 10.56 -11.39
CA GLY A 139 -1.85 11.61 -11.18
C GLY A 139 -3.01 11.13 -10.30
N ARG A 140 -3.54 9.92 -10.55
CA ARG A 140 -4.55 9.30 -9.67
C ARG A 140 -4.02 9.04 -8.24
N TYR A 141 -2.74 8.70 -8.10
CA TYR A 141 -2.11 8.53 -6.79
C TYR A 141 -2.06 9.85 -6.01
N VAL A 142 -1.73 10.96 -6.69
CA VAL A 142 -1.77 12.32 -6.11
C VAL A 142 -3.20 12.68 -5.70
N GLU A 143 -4.19 12.47 -6.58
CA GLU A 143 -5.60 12.72 -6.27
C GLU A 143 -6.02 11.99 -4.99
N PHE A 144 -5.68 10.70 -4.85
CA PHE A 144 -6.02 9.94 -3.65
C PHE A 144 -5.36 10.51 -2.38
N ASN A 145 -4.04 10.73 -2.41
CA ASN A 145 -3.31 11.14 -1.22
C ASN A 145 -3.77 12.52 -0.72
N LEU A 146 -4.03 13.46 -1.62
CA LEU A 146 -4.47 14.81 -1.23
C LEU A 146 -5.95 14.87 -0.85
N LEU A 147 -6.82 14.09 -1.51
CA LEU A 147 -8.27 14.18 -1.33
C LEU A 147 -8.86 13.19 -0.34
N TYR A 148 -8.23 12.05 -0.07
CA TYR A 148 -8.86 10.97 0.72
C TYR A 148 -7.98 10.36 1.80
N ASP A 149 -6.65 10.36 1.64
CA ASP A 149 -5.76 9.76 2.62
C ASP A 149 -5.85 10.48 3.98
N ARG A 150 -6.30 9.74 5.00
CA ARG A 150 -6.56 10.30 6.34
C ARG A 150 -5.27 10.79 7.00
N GLY A 151 -4.16 10.09 6.80
CA GLY A 151 -2.86 10.46 7.37
C GLY A 151 -2.34 11.76 6.79
N THR A 152 -2.41 11.91 5.46
CA THR A 152 -2.00 13.11 4.73
C THR A 152 -2.82 14.32 5.18
N LYS A 153 -4.16 14.20 5.18
CA LYS A 153 -5.04 15.29 5.64
C LYS A 153 -4.78 15.69 7.08
N PHE A 154 -4.66 14.71 7.98
CA PHE A 154 -4.38 14.98 9.38
C PHE A 154 -3.05 15.71 9.55
N GLY A 155 -1.99 15.25 8.88
CA GLY A 155 -0.68 15.88 8.95
C GLY A 155 -0.67 17.32 8.45
N LEU A 156 -1.35 17.60 7.33
CA LEU A 156 -1.46 18.96 6.78
C LEU A 156 -2.24 19.90 7.70
N ASN A 157 -3.31 19.40 8.33
CA ASN A 157 -4.17 20.20 9.21
C ASN A 157 -3.58 20.40 10.63
N THR A 158 -2.54 19.65 11.00
CA THR A 158 -1.93 19.70 12.34
C THR A 158 -0.50 20.24 12.33
N ASN A 159 -0.10 20.95 11.27
CA ASN A 159 1.26 21.48 11.08
C ASN A 159 2.35 20.39 11.21
N GLY A 160 2.06 19.19 10.69
CA GLY A 160 3.06 18.13 10.59
C GLY A 160 4.19 18.49 9.62
N ASN A 161 5.26 17.69 9.64
CA ASN A 161 6.38 17.89 8.72
C ASN A 161 5.94 17.70 7.25
N ILE A 162 5.90 18.80 6.51
CA ILE A 162 5.40 18.85 5.13
C ILE A 162 6.20 17.95 4.19
N GLU A 163 7.53 17.94 4.29
CA GLU A 163 8.40 17.09 3.47
C GLU A 163 8.14 15.60 3.74
N ALA A 164 7.93 15.24 5.00
CA ALA A 164 7.57 13.87 5.37
C ALA A 164 6.17 13.46 4.87
N ILE A 165 5.21 14.38 4.86
CA ILE A 165 3.85 14.12 4.36
C ILE A 165 3.89 13.93 2.83
N PHE A 166 4.58 14.82 2.12
CA PHE A 166 4.66 14.81 0.66
C PHE A 166 5.66 13.81 0.09
N MET A 167 6.46 13.13 0.92
CA MET A 167 7.29 12.00 0.49
C MET A 167 6.46 10.87 -0.20
N SER A 168 5.15 10.85 0.04
CA SER A 168 4.22 9.91 -0.58
C SER A 168 3.92 10.24 -2.05
N LEU A 169 4.11 11.49 -2.47
CA LEU A 169 3.81 11.96 -3.82
C LEU A 169 4.85 11.44 -4.84
N PRO A 170 4.42 11.14 -6.07
CA PRO A 170 5.32 10.73 -7.13
C PRO A 170 6.22 11.88 -7.59
N PRO A 171 7.43 11.59 -8.10
CA PRO A 171 8.35 12.62 -8.56
C PRO A 171 7.86 13.37 -9.81
N LEU A 172 7.02 12.73 -10.63
CA LEU A 172 6.39 13.29 -11.82
C LEU A 172 5.01 12.65 -12.00
N ALA A 173 4.00 13.46 -12.26
CA ALA A 173 2.63 13.06 -12.57
C ALA A 173 2.09 13.87 -13.75
N LYS A 174 1.07 13.34 -14.41
CA LYS A 174 0.35 14.00 -15.52
C LYS A 174 -1.16 13.82 -15.33
N TRP A 175 -1.94 14.74 -15.88
CA TRP A 175 -3.40 14.71 -15.87
C TRP A 175 -3.97 14.58 -17.28
#